data_AF-A0A971NQA3-F1
#
_entry.id   AF-A0A971NQA3-F1
#
_cell.length_a   1.000
_cell.length_b   1.000
_cell.length_c   1.000
_cell.angle_alpha   90.00
_cell.angle_beta   90.00
_cell.angle_gamma   90.00
#
_symmetry.space_group_name_H-M   'P 1'
#
loop_
_entity.id
_entity.type
_entity.pdbx_description
1 polymer ?
#
loop_
_entity_poly.entity_id
_entity_poly.type
_entity_poly.pdbx_seq_one_letter_code
_entity_poly.pdbx_strand_id
1 'polypeptide(L)'
;EEDLLENRSHEFVLVHGDYHPKNIIIGQELMHDVSTRYVSVVDFGSVLMFHPAFDVGYFISQFENQLRDYPRVIENYRGEEFVRTYLEASGQPDSQTLRRAVKLFRVRANMSIASFLIHVGKGESENMQEVMTRSIRLLEEAGNE
;
A
#
# COMPACT_ATOMS: atom_id res chain seq x y z
N GLU A 1 14.92 21.23 2.75
CA GLU A 1 14.61 19.80 2.93
C GLU A 1 15.46 19.17 4.04
N GLU A 2 16.77 19.46 4.09
CA GLU A 2 17.67 18.96 5.16
C GLU A 2 17.23 19.34 6.59
N ASP A 3 16.84 20.60 6.85
CA ASP A 3 16.41 21.04 8.20
C ASP A 3 15.10 20.41 8.73
N LEU A 4 14.24 19.90 7.83
CA LEU A 4 13.00 19.19 8.22
C LEU A 4 13.28 17.74 8.61
N LEU A 5 14.33 17.14 8.05
CA LEU A 5 14.76 15.78 8.35
C LEU A 5 15.44 15.70 9.71
N GLU A 6 16.23 16.71 10.11
CA GLU A 6 16.98 16.67 11.37
C GLU A 6 16.08 16.72 12.61
N ASN A 7 14.95 17.45 12.57
CA ASN A 7 14.06 17.61 13.72
C ASN A 7 12.93 16.56 13.82
N ARG A 8 12.75 15.70 12.81
CA ARG A 8 11.73 14.63 12.78
C ARG A 8 12.23 13.28 12.26
N SER A 9 13.55 13.05 12.27
CA SER A 9 14.19 11.83 11.75
C SER A 9 13.63 10.53 12.33
N HIS A 10 12.97 10.60 13.48
CA HIS A 10 12.37 9.46 14.18
C HIS A 10 11.03 9.02 13.57
N GLU A 11 10.46 9.77 12.61
CA GLU A 11 9.19 9.49 11.93
C GLU A 11 9.35 8.90 10.51
N PHE A 12 10.57 8.89 9.97
CA PHE A 12 10.86 8.44 8.61
C PHE A 12 11.54 7.07 8.60
N VAL A 13 11.12 6.20 7.69
CA VAL A 13 11.72 4.88 7.48
C VAL A 13 12.17 4.73 6.03
N LEU A 14 13.08 3.78 5.79
CA LEU A 14 13.42 3.39 4.42
C LEU A 14 12.22 2.65 3.82
N VAL A 15 11.56 3.27 2.85
CA VAL A 15 10.44 2.68 2.12
C VAL A 15 10.92 2.16 0.77
N HIS A 16 10.27 1.12 0.27
CA HIS A 16 10.47 0.56 -1.07
C HIS A 16 10.11 1.57 -2.16
N GLY A 17 9.06 2.37 -1.96
CA GLY A 17 8.64 3.41 -2.89
C GLY A 17 7.74 2.94 -4.04
N ASP A 18 7.86 1.67 -4.44
CA ASP A 18 6.94 0.97 -5.35
C ASP A 18 6.57 -0.42 -4.79
N TYR A 19 6.02 -0.48 -3.57
CA TYR A 19 5.66 -1.77 -2.91
C TYR A 19 4.39 -2.39 -3.52
N HIS A 20 4.42 -2.62 -4.84
CA HIS A 20 3.34 -3.18 -5.64
C HIS A 20 3.35 -4.73 -5.54
N PRO A 21 2.20 -5.42 -5.53
CA PRO A 21 2.18 -6.88 -5.48
C PRO A 21 2.97 -7.60 -6.59
N LYS A 22 3.18 -6.96 -7.75
CA LYS A 22 3.98 -7.51 -8.86
C LYS A 22 5.47 -7.61 -8.52
N ASN A 23 5.92 -6.83 -7.54
CA ASN A 23 7.32 -6.76 -7.08
C ASN A 23 7.59 -7.72 -5.91
N ILE A 24 6.59 -8.54 -5.53
CA ILE A 24 6.70 -9.53 -4.46
C ILE A 24 6.84 -10.92 -5.10
N ILE A 25 7.89 -11.62 -4.72
CA ILE A 25 8.17 -12.99 -5.13
C ILE A 25 7.81 -13.91 -3.98
N ILE A 26 6.87 -14.83 -4.23
CA ILE A 26 6.58 -15.95 -3.32
C ILE A 26 7.23 -17.18 -3.94
N GLY A 27 8.22 -17.73 -3.26
CA GLY A 27 9.03 -18.84 -3.76
C GLY A 27 9.15 -19.99 -2.78
N GLN A 28 9.76 -21.07 -3.24
CA GLN A 28 10.13 -22.23 -2.43
C GLN A 28 11.48 -22.74 -2.95
N GLU A 29 12.51 -22.74 -2.11
CA GLU A 29 13.87 -23.10 -2.52
C GLU A 29 13.99 -24.58 -2.92
N LEU A 30 13.41 -25.48 -2.12
CA LEU A 30 13.39 -26.92 -2.38
C LEU A 30 11.98 -27.35 -2.79
N MET A 31 11.81 -27.86 -4.02
CA MET A 31 10.48 -28.22 -4.57
C MET A 31 9.65 -29.17 -3.69
N HIS A 32 10.29 -30.00 -2.87
CA HIS A 32 9.61 -30.98 -2.03
C HIS A 32 9.54 -30.60 -0.54
N ASP A 33 10.04 -29.42 -0.16
CA ASP A 33 10.03 -28.96 1.22
C ASP A 33 9.28 -27.62 1.34
N VAL A 34 8.08 -27.68 1.92
CA VAL A 34 7.24 -26.50 2.15
C VAL A 34 7.84 -25.55 3.19
N SER A 35 8.74 -26.04 4.06
CA SER A 35 9.41 -25.20 5.06
C SER A 35 10.39 -24.20 4.45
N THR A 36 10.83 -24.43 3.21
CA THR A 36 11.72 -23.50 2.48
C THR A 36 10.94 -22.43 1.69
N ARG A 37 9.67 -22.19 2.02
CA ARG A 37 8.91 -21.10 1.42
C ARG A 37 9.45 -19.76 1.89
N TYR A 38 9.54 -18.81 0.98
CA TYR A 38 9.98 -17.47 1.27
C TYR A 38 9.14 -16.43 0.55
N VAL A 39 9.16 -15.22 1.11
CA VAL A 39 8.65 -14.01 0.47
C VAL A 39 9.84 -13.08 0.29
N SER A 40 10.04 -12.61 -0.93
CA SER A 40 11.09 -11.64 -1.27
C SER A 40 10.49 -10.46 -2.01
N VAL A 41 11.20 -9.34 -1.99
CA VAL A 41 10.80 -8.09 -2.64
C VAL A 41 11.92 -7.70 -3.62
N VAL A 42 11.55 -7.18 -4.79
CA VAL A 42 12.47 -6.75 -5.85
C VAL A 42 12.06 -5.37 -6.40
N ASP A 43 12.87 -4.81 -7.30
CA ASP A 43 12.64 -3.51 -7.96
C ASP A 43 12.74 -2.30 -7.02
N PHE A 44 13.88 -2.19 -6.35
CA PHE A 44 14.21 -1.11 -5.40
C PHE A 44 14.56 0.24 -6.07
N GLY A 45 14.20 0.45 -7.34
CA GLY A 45 14.54 1.67 -8.08
C GLY A 45 13.89 2.95 -7.54
N SER A 46 12.88 2.82 -6.68
CA SER A 46 12.11 3.92 -6.09
C SER A 46 12.33 4.12 -4.60
N VAL A 47 13.35 3.50 -4.01
CA VAL A 47 13.61 3.57 -2.56
C VAL A 47 13.87 5.00 -2.11
N LEU A 48 13.28 5.38 -0.98
CA LEU A 48 13.48 6.69 -0.35
C LEU A 48 13.24 6.63 1.18
N MET A 49 13.71 7.64 1.91
CA MET A 49 13.29 7.85 3.30
C MET A 49 11.94 8.57 3.29
N PHE A 50 10.89 7.90 3.76
CA PHE A 50 9.55 8.48 3.78
C PHE A 50 8.70 7.98 4.96
N HIS A 51 7.47 8.47 5.06
CA HIS A 51 6.58 8.10 6.15
C HIS A 51 6.23 6.59 6.10
N PRO A 52 6.23 5.84 7.22
CA PRO A 52 6.04 4.38 7.25
C PRO A 52 4.74 3.89 6.63
N ALA A 53 3.67 4.70 6.74
CA ALA A 53 2.38 4.39 6.11
C ALA A 53 2.39 4.42 4.56
N PHE A 54 3.48 4.88 3.93
CA PHE A 54 3.54 5.07 2.48
C PHE A 54 3.37 3.77 1.69
N ASP A 55 4.28 2.82 1.89
CA ASP A 55 4.23 1.52 1.21
C ASP A 55 3.00 0.72 1.62
N VAL A 56 2.56 0.86 2.89
CA VAL A 56 1.36 0.20 3.42
C VAL A 56 0.12 0.64 2.63
N GLY A 57 -0.08 1.95 2.50
CA GLY A 57 -1.21 2.48 1.74
C GLY A 57 -1.13 2.14 0.26
N TYR A 58 0.07 2.22 -0.32
CA TYR A 58 0.30 1.87 -1.72
C TYR A 58 -0.01 0.40 -2.03
N PHE A 59 0.50 -0.52 -1.22
CA PHE A 59 0.27 -1.95 -1.37
C PHE A 59 -1.22 -2.30 -1.30
N ILE A 60 -1.93 -1.81 -0.27
CA ILE A 60 -3.35 -2.13 -0.09
C ILE A 60 -4.17 -1.67 -1.30
N SER A 61 -3.94 -0.43 -1.77
CA SER A 61 -4.65 0.10 -2.95
C SER A 61 -4.35 -0.71 -4.21
N GLN A 62 -3.08 -1.07 -4.46
CA GLN A 62 -2.72 -1.87 -5.62
C GLN A 62 -3.28 -3.30 -5.53
N PHE A 63 -3.20 -3.94 -4.37
CA PHE A 63 -3.75 -5.28 -4.12
C PHE A 63 -5.25 -5.32 -4.41
N GLU A 64 -6.02 -4.42 -3.81
CA GLU A 64 -7.46 -4.37 -4.01
C GLU A 64 -7.85 -4.01 -5.46
N ASN A 65 -7.06 -3.16 -6.14
CA ASN A 65 -7.31 -2.81 -7.54
C ASN A 65 -6.99 -3.97 -8.50
N GLN A 66 -5.88 -4.68 -8.29
CA GLN A 66 -5.50 -5.83 -9.12
C GLN A 66 -6.47 -7.00 -8.96
N LEU A 67 -7.09 -7.14 -7.79
CA LEU A 67 -8.00 -8.23 -7.47
C LEU A 67 -9.47 -7.79 -7.50
N ARG A 68 -9.79 -6.64 -8.10
CA ARG A 68 -11.16 -6.10 -8.17
C ARG A 68 -12.18 -7.08 -8.74
N ASP A 69 -11.77 -7.93 -9.69
CA ASP A 69 -12.62 -8.93 -10.32
C ASP A 69 -12.77 -10.23 -9.47
N TYR A 70 -12.13 -10.27 -8.30
CA TYR A 70 -12.14 -11.38 -7.34
C TYR A 70 -12.57 -10.93 -5.94
N PRO A 71 -13.82 -10.44 -5.76
CA PRO A 71 -14.28 -9.81 -4.52
C PRO A 71 -14.13 -10.71 -3.28
N ARG A 72 -14.31 -12.03 -3.43
CA ARG A 72 -14.10 -12.99 -2.34
C ARG A 72 -12.68 -12.99 -1.79
N VAL A 73 -11.67 -12.65 -2.60
CA VAL A 73 -10.29 -12.55 -2.14
C VAL A 73 -10.14 -11.30 -1.27
N ILE A 74 -10.66 -10.16 -1.72
CA ILE A 74 -10.63 -8.90 -0.96
C ILE A 74 -11.38 -9.02 0.37
N GLU A 75 -12.51 -9.73 0.39
CA GLU A 75 -13.31 -9.98 1.60
C GLU A 75 -12.55 -10.83 2.63
N ASN A 76 -11.82 -11.85 2.18
CA ASN A 76 -11.08 -12.76 3.05
C ASN A 76 -9.70 -12.23 3.47
N TYR A 77 -9.09 -11.34 2.68
CA TYR A 77 -7.76 -10.77 2.94
C TYR A 77 -7.87 -9.24 2.97
N ARG A 78 -8.40 -8.73 4.08
CA ARG A 78 -8.73 -7.31 4.22
C ARG A 78 -7.46 -6.49 4.42
N GLY A 79 -7.40 -5.28 3.85
CA GLY A 79 -6.28 -4.36 4.06
C GLY A 79 -5.98 -4.06 5.54
N GLU A 80 -7.00 -4.09 6.40
CA GLU A 80 -6.83 -3.92 7.86
C GLU A 80 -5.96 -5.01 8.49
N GLU A 81 -6.06 -6.25 7.99
CA GLU A 81 -5.20 -7.34 8.45
C GLU A 81 -3.74 -7.08 8.10
N PHE A 82 -3.48 -6.55 6.89
CA PHE A 82 -2.14 -6.15 6.48
C PHE A 82 -1.58 -5.02 7.36
N VAL A 83 -2.39 -3.98 7.67
CA VAL A 83 -1.98 -2.90 8.57
C VAL A 83 -1.63 -3.44 9.95
N ARG A 84 -2.48 -4.30 10.53
CA ARG A 84 -2.24 -4.92 11.83
C ARG A 84 -0.94 -5.72 11.85
N THR A 85 -0.72 -6.60 10.87
CA THR A 85 0.50 -7.40 10.79
C THR A 85 1.74 -6.54 10.56
N TYR A 86 1.63 -5.46 9.77
CA TYR A 86 2.72 -4.50 9.60
C TYR A 86 3.09 -3.81 10.93
N LEU A 87 2.10 -3.36 11.69
CA LEU A 87 2.30 -2.75 13.00
C LEU A 87 2.98 -3.71 13.98
N GLU A 88 2.48 -4.94 14.06
CA GLU A 88 3.06 -6.02 14.89
C GLU A 88 4.51 -6.30 14.52
N ALA A 89 4.83 -6.42 13.22
CA ALA A 89 6.17 -6.75 12.74
C ALA A 89 7.17 -5.59 12.84
N SER A 90 6.71 -4.36 12.63
CA SER A 90 7.56 -3.16 12.67
C SER A 90 7.77 -2.60 14.07
N GLY A 91 6.93 -3.00 15.04
CA GLY A 91 6.92 -2.43 16.39
C GLY A 91 6.40 -0.99 16.44
N GLN A 92 5.82 -0.48 15.34
CA GLN A 92 5.22 0.85 15.31
C GLN A 92 3.97 0.89 16.19
N PRO A 93 3.71 1.99 16.92
CA PRO A 93 2.50 2.12 17.70
C PRO A 93 1.28 2.25 16.78
N ASP A 94 0.22 1.56 17.14
CA ASP A 94 -1.08 1.75 16.51
C ASP A 94 -1.68 3.10 16.92
N SER A 95 -1.28 4.15 16.21
CA SER A 95 -1.70 5.53 16.46
C SER A 95 -2.74 5.98 15.44
N GLN A 96 -3.64 6.85 15.88
CA GLN A 96 -4.62 7.49 15.01
C GLN A 96 -3.95 8.24 13.85
N THR A 97 -2.83 8.92 14.13
CA THR A 97 -2.03 9.62 13.10
C THR A 97 -1.55 8.66 12.01
N LEU A 98 -1.01 7.49 12.38
CA LEU A 98 -0.57 6.49 11.41
C LEU A 98 -1.76 5.96 10.60
N ARG A 99 -2.88 5.64 11.25
CA ARG A 99 -4.10 5.15 10.57
C ARG A 99 -4.63 6.16 9.55
N ARG A 100 -4.68 7.45 9.91
CA ARG A 100 -5.03 8.53 8.97
C ARG A 100 -4.02 8.64 7.83
N ALA A 101 -2.73 8.52 8.12
CA ALA A 101 -1.70 8.54 7.09
C ALA A 101 -1.83 7.36 6.11
N VAL A 102 -2.16 6.15 6.59
CA VAL A 102 -2.43 4.99 5.72
C VAL A 102 -3.59 5.29 4.77
N LYS A 103 -4.70 5.84 5.27
CA LYS A 103 -5.83 6.26 4.42
C LYS A 103 -5.41 7.29 3.38
N LEU A 104 -4.64 8.30 3.78
CA LEU A 104 -4.13 9.33 2.87
C LEU A 104 -3.23 8.74 1.77
N PHE A 105 -2.32 7.81 2.12
CA PHE A 105 -1.45 7.18 1.13
C PHE A 105 -2.19 6.19 0.24
N ARG A 106 -3.26 5.55 0.71
CA ARG A 106 -4.20 4.82 -0.16
C ARG A 106 -4.86 5.74 -1.19
N VAL A 107 -5.32 6.92 -0.76
CA VAL A 107 -5.88 7.92 -1.69
C VAL A 107 -4.85 8.34 -2.72
N ARG A 108 -3.62 8.65 -2.31
CA ARG A 108 -2.52 8.96 -3.24
C ARG A 108 -2.29 7.82 -4.23
N ALA A 109 -2.21 6.57 -3.77
CA ALA A 109 -2.00 5.40 -4.62
C ALA A 109 -3.16 5.21 -5.61
N ASN A 110 -4.39 5.43 -5.18
CA ASN A 110 -5.56 5.44 -6.06
C ASN A 110 -5.45 6.52 -7.14
N MET A 111 -4.94 7.71 -6.81
CA MET A 111 -4.69 8.75 -7.83
C MET A 111 -3.61 8.33 -8.82
N SER A 112 -2.58 7.58 -8.39
CA SER A 112 -1.60 6.98 -9.30
C SER A 112 -2.24 5.94 -10.23
N ILE A 113 -3.13 5.09 -9.72
CA ILE A 113 -3.91 4.13 -10.52
C ILE A 113 -4.81 4.89 -11.53
N ALA A 114 -5.53 5.91 -11.08
CA ALA A 114 -6.37 6.74 -11.94
C ALA A 114 -5.56 7.41 -13.07
N SER A 115 -4.41 8.01 -12.74
CA SER A 115 -3.50 8.59 -13.72
C SER A 115 -3.05 7.56 -14.76
N PHE A 116 -2.69 6.36 -14.32
CA PHE A 116 -2.36 5.26 -15.23
C PHE A 116 -3.55 4.87 -16.13
N LEU A 117 -4.75 4.73 -15.57
CA LEU A 117 -5.96 4.40 -16.33
C LEU A 117 -6.25 5.45 -17.41
N ILE A 118 -6.12 6.74 -17.11
CA ILE A 118 -6.25 7.82 -18.10
C ILE A 118 -5.19 7.64 -19.20
N HIS A 119 -3.93 7.44 -18.82
CA HIS A 119 -2.82 7.29 -19.75
C HIS A 119 -3.03 6.14 -20.74
N VAL A 120 -3.62 5.02 -20.29
CA VAL A 120 -3.89 3.85 -21.15
C VAL A 120 -5.28 3.87 -21.82
N GLY A 121 -5.97 5.02 -21.83
CA GLY A 121 -7.27 5.19 -22.50
C GLY A 121 -8.46 4.57 -21.77
N LYS A 122 -8.31 4.27 -20.48
CA LYS A 122 -9.35 3.69 -19.58
C LYS A 122 -9.88 4.71 -18.56
N GLY A 123 -9.72 6.00 -18.84
CA GLY A 123 -10.16 7.09 -17.96
C GLY A 123 -11.67 7.13 -17.68
N GLU A 124 -12.48 6.49 -18.52
CA GLU A 124 -13.94 6.40 -18.34
C GLU A 124 -14.43 5.00 -17.95
N SER A 125 -13.49 4.10 -17.58
CA SER A 125 -13.83 2.72 -17.24
C SER A 125 -14.52 2.58 -15.88
N GLU A 126 -15.20 1.45 -15.67
CA GLU A 126 -15.74 1.08 -14.34
C GLU A 126 -14.66 1.04 -13.26
N ASN A 127 -13.45 0.59 -13.62
CA ASN A 127 -12.31 0.62 -12.70
C ASN A 127 -11.98 2.06 -12.24
N MET A 128 -11.97 3.02 -13.17
CA MET A 128 -11.79 4.43 -12.79
C MET A 128 -12.85 4.87 -11.78
N GLN A 129 -14.12 4.57 -12.04
CA GLN A 129 -15.22 4.95 -11.15
C GLN A 129 -15.02 4.35 -9.75
N GLU A 130 -14.70 3.05 -9.66
CA GLU A 130 -14.43 2.37 -8.39
C GLU A 130 -13.26 2.99 -7.61
N VAL A 131 -12.15 3.27 -8.30
CA VAL A 131 -10.95 3.90 -7.71
C VAL A 131 -11.29 5.28 -7.16
N MET A 132 -12.08 6.08 -7.87
CA MET A 132 -12.51 7.40 -7.43
C MET A 132 -13.48 7.33 -6.25
N THR A 133 -14.50 6.46 -6.31
CA THR A 133 -15.45 6.26 -5.21
C THR A 133 -14.75 5.82 -3.94
N ARG A 134 -13.81 4.87 -4.04
CA ARG A 134 -13.00 4.42 -2.90
C ARG A 134 -12.16 5.55 -2.31
N SER A 135 -11.59 6.40 -3.16
CA SER A 135 -10.76 7.54 -2.73
C SER A 135 -11.57 8.58 -1.95
N ILE A 136 -12.77 8.92 -2.44
CA ILE A 136 -13.67 9.86 -1.75
C ILE A 136 -14.04 9.32 -0.38
N ARG A 137 -14.45 8.04 -0.31
CA ARG A 137 -14.80 7.39 0.96
C ARG A 137 -13.64 7.41 1.95
N LEU A 138 -12.42 7.12 1.52
CA LEU A 138 -11.24 7.15 2.38
C LEU A 138 -10.93 8.56 2.91
N LEU A 139 -11.16 9.61 2.11
CA LEU A 139 -11.00 11.00 2.55
C LEU A 139 -12.04 11.38 3.62
N GLU A 140 -13.30 10.98 3.44
CA GLU A 140 -14.36 11.20 4.43
C GLU A 140 -14.03 10.47 5.74
N GLU A 141 -13.60 9.21 5.66
CA GLU A 141 -13.18 8.42 6.82
C GLU A 141 -11.92 8.96 7.50
N ALA A 142 -11.05 9.68 6.80
CA ALA A 142 -9.86 10.30 7.37
C ALA A 142 -10.15 11.66 8.03
N GLY A 143 -11.19 12.37 7.59
CA GLY A 143 -11.60 13.67 8.12
C GLY A 143 -12.55 13.61 9.32
N ASN A 144 -13.28 12.50 9.49
CA ASN A 144 -14.24 12.30 10.58
C ASN A 144 -13.66 11.64 11.84
N GLU A 145 -12.41 11.18 11.78
CA GLU A 145 -11.66 10.66 12.92
C GLU A 145 -10.86 11.78 13.58
#